data_AF-A0A1B7U1A7-F1
#
_entry.id   AF-A0A1B7U1A7-F1
#
_cell.length_a   1.000
_cell.length_b   1.000
_cell.length_c   1.000
_cell.angle_alpha   90.00
_cell.angle_beta   90.00
_cell.angle_gamma   90.00
#
_symmetry.space_group_name_H-M   'P 1'
#
loop_
_entity.id
_entity.type
_entity.pdbx_description
1 polymer ?
#
loop_
_entity_poly.entity_id
_entity_poly.type
_entity_poly.pdbx_seq_one_letter_code
_entity_poly.pdbx_strand_id
1 'polypeptide(L)'
;MTTSEIATVLAWHDALNAADIETLTALSSDDIEIGDAHGAAQGHEALRGWATSRRATTQLGQLYVHDGVVVAEQKPSSPDDPAAGTNALAFRVVHDHVTSVFRHESLASALAATELTESDAIE
;
A
#
# COMPACT_ATOMS: atom_id res chain seq x y z
N MET A 1 2.95 0.49 -18.90
CA MET A 1 3.64 -0.49 -18.03
C MET A 1 2.81 -0.57 -16.77
N THR A 2 2.40 -1.76 -16.36
CA THR A 2 1.51 -1.97 -15.20
C THR A 2 1.94 -3.19 -14.39
N THR A 3 2.47 -4.22 -15.06
CA THR A 3 2.90 -5.48 -14.43
C THR A 3 4.08 -5.31 -13.46
N SER A 4 5.06 -4.44 -13.77
CA SER A 4 6.21 -4.22 -12.87
C SER A 4 5.77 -3.51 -11.59
N GLU A 5 4.97 -2.44 -11.71
CA GLU A 5 4.53 -1.68 -10.55
C GLU A 5 3.65 -2.52 -9.61
N ILE A 6 2.78 -3.36 -10.17
CA ILE A 6 2.00 -4.33 -9.38
C ILE A 6 2.94 -5.31 -8.69
N ALA A 7 3.93 -5.87 -9.38
CA ALA A 7 4.87 -6.82 -8.79
C ALA A 7 5.64 -6.19 -7.62
N THR A 8 6.10 -4.94 -7.75
CA THR A 8 6.73 -4.19 -6.66
C THR A 8 5.78 -4.04 -5.47
N VAL A 9 4.52 -3.67 -5.69
CA VAL A 9 3.52 -3.49 -4.61
C VAL A 9 3.20 -4.81 -3.91
N LEU A 10 3.05 -5.90 -4.67
CA LEU A 10 2.85 -7.24 -4.11
C LEU A 10 4.05 -7.66 -3.25
N ALA A 11 5.27 -7.49 -3.75
CA ALA A 11 6.49 -7.81 -3.00
C ALA A 11 6.64 -6.94 -1.75
N TRP A 12 6.34 -5.64 -1.85
CA TRP A 12 6.39 -4.71 -0.73
C TRP A 12 5.37 -5.07 0.35
N HIS A 13 4.14 -5.44 -0.03
CA HIS A 13 3.10 -5.86 0.90
C HIS A 13 3.40 -7.21 1.56
N ASP A 14 4.01 -8.15 0.83
CA ASP A 14 4.49 -9.41 1.39
C ASP A 14 5.59 -9.18 2.44
N ALA A 15 6.58 -8.34 2.12
CA ALA A 15 7.62 -7.93 3.06
C ALA A 15 7.05 -7.26 4.32
N LEU A 16 6.03 -6.40 4.16
CA LEU A 16 5.32 -5.80 5.29
C LEU A 16 4.64 -6.85 6.17
N ASN A 17 3.96 -7.82 5.57
CA ASN A 17 3.28 -8.90 6.31
C ASN A 17 4.28 -9.82 7.03
N ALA A 18 5.45 -10.08 6.40
CA ALA A 18 6.52 -10.89 6.97
C ALA A 18 7.34 -10.15 8.05
N ALA A 19 7.07 -8.85 8.27
CA ALA A 19 7.89 -7.95 9.06
C ALA A 19 9.36 -7.90 8.60
N ASP A 20 9.60 -8.12 7.31
CA ASP A 20 10.91 -8.04 6.68
C ASP A 20 11.23 -6.57 6.31
N ILE A 21 11.71 -5.84 7.32
CA ILE A 21 12.02 -4.42 7.22
C ILE A 21 13.17 -4.14 6.24
N GLU A 22 14.11 -5.08 6.09
CA GLU A 22 15.24 -4.93 5.16
C GLU A 22 14.73 -4.93 3.72
N THR A 23 13.92 -5.92 3.36
CA THR A 23 13.27 -6.00 2.04
C THR A 23 12.34 -4.81 1.80
N LEU A 24 11.56 -4.41 2.81
CA LEU A 24 10.66 -3.24 2.72
C LEU A 24 11.43 -1.95 2.40
N THR A 25 12.58 -1.76 3.06
CA THR A 25 13.47 -0.61 2.83
C THR A 25 14.07 -0.67 1.42
N ALA A 26 14.51 -1.86 0.97
CA ALA A 26 15.11 -2.04 -0.36
C ALA A 26 14.14 -1.78 -1.52
N LEU A 27 12.85 -2.08 -1.33
CA LEU A 27 11.79 -1.81 -2.31
C LEU A 27 11.26 -0.36 -2.26
N SER A 28 11.75 0.45 -1.31
CA SER A 28 11.29 1.82 -1.08
C SER A 28 12.36 2.82 -1.52
N SER A 29 11.92 4.01 -1.94
CA SER A 29 12.82 5.14 -2.16
C SER A 29 13.35 5.66 -0.82
N ASP A 30 14.55 6.22 -0.81
CA ASP A 30 15.17 6.78 0.41
C ASP A 30 14.32 7.88 1.05
N ASP A 31 13.59 8.62 0.20
CA ASP A 31 12.69 9.70 0.57
C ASP A 31 11.21 9.27 0.62
N ILE A 32 10.93 7.99 0.85
CA ILE A 32 9.57 7.45 0.83
C ILE A 32 8.61 8.24 1.74
N GLU A 33 7.48 8.66 1.20
CA GLU A 33 6.41 9.28 1.97
C GLU A 33 5.43 8.23 2.48
N ILE A 34 5.16 8.20 3.77
CA ILE A 34 4.22 7.29 4.41
C ILE A 34 3.16 8.10 5.13
N GLY A 35 1.91 7.93 4.76
CA GLY A 35 0.80 8.68 5.35
C GLY A 35 -0.46 7.88 5.62
N ASP A 36 -1.30 8.47 6.45
CA ASP A 36 -2.67 8.05 6.71
C ASP A 36 -3.54 9.28 7.00
N ALA A 37 -4.79 9.08 7.40
CA ALA A 37 -5.74 10.17 7.70
C ALA A 37 -5.23 11.17 8.77
N HIS A 38 -4.24 10.80 9.60
CA HIS A 38 -3.69 11.66 10.65
C HIS A 38 -2.44 12.45 10.22
N GLY A 39 -1.96 12.27 8.98
CA GLY A 39 -0.80 12.97 8.43
C GLY A 39 0.17 12.06 7.70
N ALA A 40 1.26 12.64 7.20
CA ALA A 40 2.33 11.95 6.51
C ALA A 40 3.69 12.22 7.17
N ALA A 41 4.59 11.24 7.06
CA ALA A 41 5.98 11.31 7.47
C ALA A 41 6.87 10.76 6.36
N GLN A 42 8.12 11.21 6.31
CA GLN A 42 9.03 10.95 5.19
C GLN A 42 10.27 10.16 5.64
N GLY A 43 10.77 9.32 4.74
CA GLY A 43 12.01 8.58 4.86
C GLY A 43 11.88 7.20 5.50
N HIS A 44 12.97 6.45 5.48
CA HIS A 44 13.02 5.07 5.98
C HIS A 44 12.69 4.94 7.47
N GLU A 45 12.98 5.93 8.31
CA GLU A 45 12.59 5.88 9.73
C GLU A 45 11.06 5.93 9.90
N ALA A 46 10.37 6.75 9.11
CA ALA A 46 8.91 6.80 9.09
C ALA A 46 8.31 5.47 8.62
N LEU A 47 8.87 4.90 7.55
CA LEU A 47 8.49 3.57 7.04
C LEU A 47 8.62 2.49 8.12
N ARG A 48 9.75 2.45 8.85
CA ARG A 48 9.97 1.48 9.93
C ARG A 48 8.98 1.65 11.07
N GLY A 49 8.72 2.89 11.49
CA GLY A 49 7.73 3.18 12.52
C GLY A 49 6.33 2.75 12.10
N TRP A 50 5.94 3.04 10.87
CA TRP A 50 4.65 2.65 10.32
C TRP A 50 4.49 1.13 10.22
N ALA A 51 5.50 0.42 9.70
CA ALA A 51 5.50 -1.04 9.61
C ALA A 51 5.35 -1.70 10.99
N THR A 52 6.04 -1.16 12.00
CA THR A 52 5.99 -1.66 13.38
C THR A 52 4.67 -1.34 14.08
N SER A 53 4.02 -0.23 13.72
CA SER A 53 2.71 0.17 14.28
C SER A 53 1.57 -0.78 13.87
N ARG A 54 1.76 -1.51 12.76
CA ARG A 54 0.76 -2.38 12.18
C ARG A 54 0.70 -3.70 12.95
N ARG A 55 -0.45 -3.97 13.57
CA ARG A 55 -0.63 -5.15 14.45
C ARG A 55 -1.12 -6.42 13.76
N ALA A 56 -1.59 -6.33 12.51
CA ALA A 56 -2.21 -7.43 11.81
C ALA A 56 -1.75 -7.53 10.36
N THR A 57 -1.49 -8.76 9.94
CA THR A 57 -1.33 -9.11 8.53
C THR A 57 -2.66 -8.93 7.80
N THR A 58 -2.59 -8.50 6.55
CA THR A 58 -3.77 -8.39 5.68
C THR A 58 -3.50 -9.10 4.38
N GLN A 59 -4.55 -9.52 3.69
CA GLN A 59 -4.46 -9.96 2.31
C GLN A 59 -4.81 -8.80 1.37
N LEU A 60 -4.27 -8.82 0.15
CA LEU A 60 -4.67 -7.88 -0.89
C LEU A 60 -5.92 -8.43 -1.59
N GLY A 61 -6.90 -7.55 -1.77
CA GLY A 61 -8.13 -7.80 -2.52
C GLY A 61 -8.01 -7.26 -3.94
N GLN A 62 -8.94 -6.38 -4.30
CA GLN A 62 -8.90 -5.71 -5.61
C GLN A 62 -7.69 -4.79 -5.74
N LEU A 63 -7.09 -4.81 -6.93
CA LEU A 63 -5.95 -3.97 -7.31
C LEU A 63 -6.36 -3.08 -8.48
N TYR A 64 -5.93 -1.83 -8.43
CA TYR A 64 -6.12 -0.85 -9.49
C TYR A 64 -4.77 -0.21 -9.81
N VAL A 65 -4.47 0.04 -11.07
CA VAL A 65 -3.21 0.69 -11.46
C VAL A 65 -3.42 1.65 -12.60
N HIS A 66 -2.84 2.85 -12.46
CA HIS A 66 -2.81 3.86 -13.49
C HIS A 66 -1.57 4.74 -13.31
N ASP A 67 -0.77 4.90 -14.36
CA ASP A 67 0.36 5.85 -14.40
C ASP A 67 1.30 5.81 -13.17
N GLY A 68 1.77 4.62 -12.78
CA GLY A 68 2.64 4.44 -11.60
C GLY A 68 1.93 4.58 -10.26
N VAL A 69 0.62 4.81 -10.23
CA VAL A 69 -0.21 4.73 -9.01
C VAL A 69 -0.84 3.35 -8.94
N VAL A 70 -0.73 2.69 -7.80
CA VAL A 70 -1.38 1.41 -7.55
C VAL A 70 -2.25 1.53 -6.30
N VAL A 71 -3.53 1.23 -6.39
CA VAL A 71 -4.42 1.15 -5.23
C VAL A 71 -4.72 -0.31 -4.93
N ALA A 72 -4.49 -0.71 -3.68
CA ALA A 72 -4.71 -2.07 -3.23
C ALA A 72 -5.69 -2.11 -2.06
N GLU A 73 -6.81 -2.82 -2.25
CA GLU A 73 -7.75 -3.15 -1.18
C GLU A 73 -7.08 -4.06 -0.16
N GLN A 74 -7.23 -3.77 1.13
CA GLN A 74 -6.73 -4.60 2.22
C GLN A 74 -7.90 -5.33 2.88
N LYS A 75 -7.83 -6.66 2.86
CA LYS A 75 -8.77 -7.53 3.56
C LYS A 75 -8.13 -8.10 4.82
N PRO A 76 -8.86 -8.21 5.93
CA PRO A 76 -8.37 -8.94 7.09
C PRO A 76 -8.05 -10.39 6.71
N SER A 77 -6.94 -10.93 7.23
CA SER A 77 -6.61 -12.34 7.02
C SER A 77 -7.58 -13.31 7.73
N SER A 78 -8.46 -12.81 8.59
CA SER A 78 -9.53 -13.59 9.24
C SER A 78 -10.90 -12.94 8.99
N PRO A 79 -11.87 -13.66 8.43
CA PRO A 79 -13.20 -13.13 8.10
C PRO A 79 -14.10 -12.89 9.32
N ASP A 80 -13.70 -13.38 10.50
CA ASP A 80 -14.46 -13.32 11.76
C ASP A 80 -14.22 -12.02 12.56
N ASP A 81 -13.47 -11.05 12.01
CA ASP A 81 -13.25 -9.76 12.67
C ASP A 81 -14.24 -8.70 12.13
N PRO A 82 -15.37 -8.45 12.82
CA PRO A 82 -16.38 -7.48 12.39
C PRO A 82 -15.91 -6.02 12.50
N ALA A 83 -14.73 -5.77 13.09
CA ALA A 83 -14.08 -4.46 13.15
C ALA A 83 -13.06 -4.25 12.02
N ALA A 84 -12.83 -5.26 11.18
CA ALA A 84 -11.98 -5.16 10.02
C ALA A 84 -12.71 -4.42 8.89
N GLY A 85 -12.78 -3.09 9.02
CA GLY A 85 -13.06 -2.24 7.89
C GLY A 85 -12.12 -2.58 6.73
N THR A 86 -12.68 -2.71 5.53
CA THR A 86 -11.91 -2.85 4.29
C THR A 86 -11.16 -1.55 4.04
N ASN A 87 -9.94 -1.47 4.54
CA ASN A 87 -9.04 -0.35 4.27
C ASN A 87 -8.39 -0.49 2.89
N ALA A 88 -7.75 0.55 2.39
CA ALA A 88 -6.96 0.49 1.17
C ALA A 88 -5.61 1.19 1.34
N LEU A 89 -4.64 0.77 0.55
CA LEU A 89 -3.36 1.44 0.41
C LEU A 89 -3.23 1.99 -1.01
N ALA A 90 -2.91 3.26 -1.13
CA ALA A 90 -2.50 3.88 -2.37
C ALA A 90 -0.98 3.97 -2.41
N PHE A 91 -0.37 3.45 -3.47
CA PHE A 91 1.06 3.43 -3.69
C PHE A 91 1.41 4.31 -4.88
N ARG A 92 2.54 4.99 -4.80
CA ARG A 92 3.23 5.54 -5.97
C ARG A 92 4.51 4.77 -6.19
N VAL A 93 4.68 4.21 -7.38
CA VAL A 93 5.83 3.43 -7.80
C VAL A 93 6.52 4.17 -8.93
N VAL A 94 7.82 4.39 -8.77
CA VAL A 94 8.66 5.04 -9.77
C VAL A 94 9.95 4.23 -9.87
N HIS A 95 10.32 3.82 -11.09
CA HIS A 95 11.52 3.01 -11.34
C HIS A 95 11.62 1.76 -10.43
N ASP A 96 10.52 1.01 -10.28
CA ASP A 96 10.44 -0.22 -9.45
C ASP A 96 10.62 0.02 -7.94
N HIS A 97 10.58 1.28 -7.48
CA HIS A 97 10.65 1.63 -6.07
C HIS A 97 9.36 2.31 -5.64
N VAL A 98 8.89 1.98 -4.44
CA VAL A 98 7.77 2.67 -3.81
C VAL A 98 8.26 4.03 -3.30
N THR A 99 7.70 5.11 -3.83
CA THR A 99 8.03 6.48 -3.42
C THR A 99 7.04 7.03 -2.41
N SER A 100 5.80 6.52 -2.41
CA SER A 100 4.77 6.98 -1.49
C SER A 100 3.78 5.87 -1.16
N VAL A 101 3.32 5.80 0.09
CA VAL A 101 2.24 4.91 0.54
C VAL A 101 1.28 5.68 1.43
N PHE A 102 0.00 5.68 1.05
CA PHE A 102 -1.06 6.30 1.82
C PHE A 102 -2.12 5.27 2.21
N ARG A 103 -2.42 5.20 3.50
CA ARG A 103 -3.53 4.38 4.02
C ARG A 103 -4.82 5.19 4.02
N HIS A 104 -5.85 4.58 3.44
CA HIS A 104 -7.22 5.06 3.45
C HIS A 104 -8.12 4.12 4.24
N GLU A 105 -9.17 4.68 4.84
CA GLU A 105 -10.20 3.95 5.58
C GLU A 105 -11.08 3.07 4.69
N SER A 106 -11.09 3.32 3.37
CA SER A 106 -11.86 2.54 2.41
C SER A 106 -11.23 2.56 1.02
N LEU A 107 -11.55 1.54 0.21
CA LEU A 107 -11.18 1.50 -1.21
C LEU A 107 -11.73 2.71 -1.97
N ALA A 108 -12.99 3.09 -1.73
CA ALA A 108 -13.59 4.24 -2.37
C ALA A 108 -12.83 5.55 -2.06
N SER A 109 -12.40 5.74 -0.81
CA SER A 109 -11.59 6.89 -0.42
C SER A 109 -10.23 6.91 -1.10
N ALA A 110 -9.59 5.75 -1.29
CA ALA A 110 -8.31 5.66 -2.00
C ALA A 110 -8.45 5.97 -3.49
N LEU A 111 -9.47 5.42 -4.15
CA LEU A 111 -9.76 5.71 -5.56
C LEU A 111 -10.05 7.20 -5.77
N ALA A 112 -10.87 7.81 -4.91
CA ALA A 112 -11.17 9.24 -4.99
C ALA A 112 -9.92 10.12 -4.79
N ALA A 113 -9.00 9.74 -3.88
CA ALA A 113 -7.78 10.50 -3.62
C ALA A 113 -6.72 10.36 -4.72
N THR A 114 -6.79 9.30 -5.52
CA THR A 114 -5.82 8.99 -6.58
C THR A 114 -6.37 9.21 -7.98
N GLU A 115 -7.65 9.59 -8.10
CA GLU A 115 -8.38 9.74 -9.36
C GLU A 115 -8.50 8.45 -10.19
N LEU A 116 -8.24 7.28 -9.59
CA LEU A 116 -8.46 5.98 -10.24
C LEU A 116 -9.94 5.62 -10.28
N THR A 117 -10.31 4.84 -11.30
CA THR A 117 -11.67 4.40 -11.57
C THR A 117 -11.76 2.87 -11.70
N GLU A 118 -12.97 2.35 -11.84
CA GLU A 118 -13.19 0.93 -12.11
C GLU A 118 -12.54 0.44 -13.42
N SER A 119 -12.26 1.34 -14.36
CA SER A 119 -11.57 1.00 -15.62
C SER A 119 -10.09 0.67 -15.41
N ASP A 120 -9.53 1.06 -14.28
CA ASP A 120 -8.13 0.86 -13.91
C ASP A 120 -7.93 -0.42 -13.08
N ALA A 121 -9.00 -1.19 -12.86
CA ALA A 121 -8.97 -2.45 -12.14
C ALA A 121 -8.14 -3.49 -12.90
N ILE A 122 -7.45 -4.35 -12.15
CA ILE A 122 -6.69 -5.47 -12.68
C ILE A 122 -7.50 -6.76 -12.56
N GLU A 123 -7.62 -7.48 -13.69
CA GLU A 123 -8.25 -8.81 -13.80
C GLU A 123 -7.28 -9.97 -13.51
#